data_AF-A0A4R1QP59-F1
#
_entry.id   AF-A0A4R1QP59-F1
#
_cell.length_a   1.000
_cell.length_b   1.000
_cell.length_c   1.000
_cell.angle_alpha   90.00
_cell.angle_beta   90.00
_cell.angle_gamma   90.00
#
_symmetry.space_group_name_H-M   'P 1'
#
loop_
_entity.id
_entity.type
_entity.pdbx_description
1 polymer ?
#
loop_
_entity_poly.entity_id
_entity_poly.type
_entity_poly.pdbx_seq_one_letter_code
_entity_poly.pdbx_strand_id
1 'polypeptide(L)'
;MKKKSINLSRKQSISLGFIAGFADATGGGGWGPITTPVLLSRKGTSARKVIGTVDTSEFAIAVSASIGFLISLGWKEVNWFWVIALMLGGIIAAPIAAWLVKKLPSHLLGVLVGGFIILTNAQTLLNAWSINHLWIPIIYLVISVVWVVTIILAVRNNKKLVKLNETRSSQILIIKK
;
A
#
# COMPACT_ATOMS: atom_id res chain seq x y z
N MET A 1 19.73 5.93 -27.08
CA MET A 1 19.08 6.69 -25.98
C MET A 1 19.96 6.60 -24.73
N LYS A 2 20.52 7.70 -24.21
CA LYS A 2 21.33 7.69 -22.96
C LYS A 2 20.43 7.32 -21.78
N LYS A 3 20.67 6.16 -21.13
CA LYS A 3 20.03 5.79 -19.86
C LYS A 3 20.40 6.82 -18.80
N LYS A 4 19.48 7.70 -18.42
CA LYS A 4 19.67 8.62 -17.29
C LYS A 4 19.50 7.82 -16.00
N SER A 5 20.58 7.66 -15.24
CA SER A 5 20.57 6.97 -13.94
C SER A 5 19.81 7.80 -12.90
N ILE A 6 19.22 7.12 -11.91
CA ILE A 6 18.65 7.79 -10.75
C ILE A 6 19.80 8.48 -10.02
N ASN A 7 19.74 9.80 -9.88
CA ASN A 7 20.79 10.57 -9.21
C ASN A 7 20.61 10.48 -7.68
N LEU A 8 21.15 9.41 -7.11
CA LEU A 8 21.24 9.16 -5.67
C LEU A 8 22.70 8.92 -5.28
N SER A 9 23.14 9.61 -4.24
CA SER A 9 24.43 9.29 -3.60
C SER A 9 24.34 7.91 -2.93
N ARG A 10 25.45 7.18 -2.89
CA ARG A 10 25.55 5.88 -2.21
C ARG A 10 25.04 5.96 -0.76
N LYS A 11 25.37 7.02 -0.04
CA LYS A 11 24.89 7.25 1.34
C LYS A 11 23.36 7.38 1.42
N GLN A 12 22.75 8.06 0.44
CA GLN A 12 21.30 8.24 0.39
C GLN A 12 20.60 6.92 0.07
N SER A 13 21.14 6.12 -0.86
CA SER A 13 20.56 4.80 -1.17
C SER A 13 20.64 3.85 0.02
N ILE A 14 21.74 3.86 0.78
CA ILE A 14 21.89 3.04 1.99
C ILE A 14 20.89 3.48 3.06
N SER A 15 20.80 4.78 3.35
CA SER A 15 19.86 5.29 4.35
C SER A 15 18.40 5.05 3.95
N LEU A 16 18.06 5.25 2.67
CA LEU A 16 16.73 4.96 2.15
C LEU A 16 16.41 3.47 2.26
N GLY A 17 17.33 2.61 1.83
CA GLY A 17 17.18 1.16 1.91
C GLY A 17 17.00 0.67 3.35
N PHE A 18 17.74 1.24 4.29
CA PHE A 18 17.63 0.91 5.70
C PHE A 18 16.28 1.33 6.29
N ILE A 19 15.88 2.59 6.13
CA ILE A 19 14.63 3.12 6.70
C ILE A 19 13.42 2.43 6.08
N ALA A 20 13.39 2.36 4.74
CA ALA A 20 12.26 1.77 4.03
C ALA A 20 12.22 0.26 4.25
N GLY A 21 13.37 -0.43 4.23
CA GLY A 21 13.44 -1.87 4.48
C GLY A 21 13.09 -2.24 5.93
N PHE A 22 13.48 -1.43 6.91
CA PHE A 22 13.07 -1.62 8.32
C PHE A 22 11.56 -1.46 8.49
N ALA A 23 10.98 -0.41 7.89
CA ALA A 23 9.54 -0.20 7.92
C ALA A 23 8.79 -1.34 7.22
N ASP A 24 9.35 -1.87 6.13
CA ASP A 24 8.80 -3.00 5.41
C ASP A 24 8.88 -4.31 6.19
N ALA A 25 10.03 -4.63 6.80
CA ALA A 25 10.18 -5.83 7.63
C ALA A 25 9.29 -5.80 8.88
N THR A 26 9.00 -4.61 9.42
CA THR A 26 8.15 -4.44 10.61
C THR A 26 6.66 -4.47 10.28
N GLY A 27 6.27 -3.83 9.16
CA GLY A 27 4.86 -3.57 8.82
C GLY A 27 4.34 -4.22 7.53
N GLY A 28 5.20 -4.87 6.73
CA GLY A 28 4.86 -5.62 5.53
C GLY A 28 4.48 -4.80 4.29
N GLY A 29 4.66 -3.48 4.28
CA GLY A 29 4.30 -2.63 3.13
C GLY A 29 4.92 -1.23 3.14
N GLY A 30 6.03 -1.07 3.86
CA GLY A 30 6.73 0.22 4.02
C GLY A 30 7.55 0.60 2.78
N TRP A 31 7.99 -0.39 1.98
CA TRP A 31 8.94 -0.16 0.90
C TRP A 31 8.42 0.81 -0.17
N GLY A 32 7.26 0.52 -0.76
CA GLY A 32 6.68 1.29 -1.86
C GLY A 32 6.38 2.75 -1.50
N PRO A 33 5.59 3.03 -0.44
CA PRO A 33 5.22 4.39 -0.03
C PRO A 33 6.40 5.27 0.37
N ILE A 34 7.50 4.69 0.88
CA ILE A 34 8.69 5.46 1.27
C ILE A 34 9.62 5.67 0.08
N THR A 35 9.93 4.62 -0.70
CA THR A 35 10.93 4.72 -1.78
C THR A 35 10.41 5.40 -3.04
N THR A 36 9.14 5.18 -3.40
CA THR A 36 8.60 5.68 -4.67
C THR A 36 8.58 7.22 -4.73
N PRO A 37 8.06 7.97 -3.73
CA PRO A 37 8.10 9.43 -3.75
C PRO A 37 9.52 9.99 -3.70
N VAL A 38 10.41 9.36 -2.92
CA VAL A 38 11.81 9.77 -2.80
C VAL A 38 12.58 9.61 -4.11
N LEU A 39 12.27 8.58 -4.90
CA LEU A 39 12.88 8.35 -6.20
C LEU A 39 12.23 9.19 -7.31
N LEU A 40 10.90 9.36 -7.29
CA LEU A 40 10.17 10.21 -8.24
C LEU A 40 10.50 11.69 -8.10
N SER A 41 10.80 12.16 -6.89
CA SER A 41 11.23 13.54 -6.64
C SER A 41 12.60 13.87 -7.24
N ARG A 42 13.37 12.86 -7.70
CA ARG A 42 14.68 13.07 -8.32
C ARG A 42 14.53 13.60 -9.75
N LYS A 43 15.25 14.69 -10.05
CA LYS A 43 15.19 15.35 -11.36
C LYS A 43 15.59 14.43 -12.51
N GLY A 44 14.74 14.36 -13.53
CA GLY A 44 15.03 13.62 -14.76
C GLY A 44 14.86 12.10 -14.66
N THR A 45 14.20 11.61 -13.60
CA THR A 45 13.90 10.19 -13.42
C THR A 45 12.54 9.88 -14.03
N SER A 46 12.46 8.86 -14.89
CA SER A 46 11.18 8.45 -15.46
C SER A 46 10.43 7.54 -14.49
N ALA A 47 9.10 7.66 -14.45
CA ALA A 47 8.25 6.86 -13.55
C ALA A 47 8.47 5.35 -13.74
N ARG A 48 8.55 4.87 -15.00
CA ARG A 48 8.82 3.47 -15.31
C ARG A 48 10.17 3.00 -14.76
N LYS A 49 11.19 3.88 -14.74
CA LYS A 49 12.50 3.52 -14.18
C LYS A 49 12.45 3.41 -12.66
N VAL A 50 11.73 4.32 -12.00
CA VAL A 50 11.51 4.25 -10.55
C VAL A 50 10.78 2.97 -10.18
N ILE A 51 9.64 2.70 -10.83
CA ILE A 51 8.82 1.51 -10.56
C ILE A 51 9.66 0.24 -10.71
N GLY A 52 10.39 0.08 -11.82
CA GLY A 52 11.24 -1.10 -12.02
C GLY A 52 12.38 -1.20 -10.99
N THR A 53 12.94 -0.08 -10.54
CA THR A 53 13.96 -0.10 -9.48
C THR A 53 13.37 -0.51 -8.13
N VAL A 54 12.25 0.09 -7.73
CA VAL A 54 11.55 -0.20 -6.47
C VAL A 54 11.18 -1.68 -6.40
N ASP A 55 10.53 -2.20 -7.44
CA ASP A 55 10.08 -3.59 -7.54
C ASP A 55 11.24 -4.59 -7.45
N THR A 56 12.33 -4.38 -8.22
CA THR A 56 13.50 -5.28 -8.16
C THR A 56 14.16 -5.28 -6.79
N SER A 57 14.22 -4.14 -6.11
CA SER A 57 14.79 -4.05 -4.76
C SER A 57 13.89 -4.61 -3.66
N GLU A 58 12.56 -4.59 -3.85
CA GLU A 58 11.60 -5.14 -2.89
C GLU A 58 11.80 -6.65 -2.71
N PHE A 59 12.09 -7.35 -3.81
CA PHE A 59 12.46 -8.77 -3.76
C PHE A 59 13.67 -9.03 -2.85
N ALA A 60 14.73 -8.23 -2.97
CA ALA A 60 15.93 -8.39 -2.14
C ALA A 60 15.63 -8.17 -0.65
N ILE A 61 14.69 -7.28 -0.33
CA ILE A 61 14.29 -6.96 1.03
C ILE A 61 13.39 -8.03 1.61
N ALA A 62 12.41 -8.52 0.84
CA ALA A 62 11.56 -9.63 1.24
C ALA A 62 12.39 -10.89 1.54
N VAL A 63 13.39 -11.20 0.71
CA VAL A 63 14.32 -12.32 0.96
C VAL A 63 15.15 -12.07 2.22
N SER A 64 15.71 -10.86 2.39
CA SER A 64 16.51 -10.51 3.56
C SER A 64 15.69 -10.55 4.86
N ALA A 65 14.45 -10.04 4.83
CA ALA A 65 13.51 -10.08 5.95
C ALA A 65 13.11 -11.52 6.29
N SER A 66 12.86 -12.37 5.27
CA SER A 66 12.55 -13.79 5.47
C SER A 66 13.71 -14.54 6.12
N ILE A 67 14.95 -14.33 5.65
CA ILE A 67 16.15 -14.93 6.25
C ILE A 67 16.35 -14.41 7.68
N GLY A 68 16.24 -13.10 7.90
CA GLY A 68 16.36 -12.49 9.23
C GLY A 68 15.32 -13.04 10.20
N PHE A 69 14.08 -13.20 9.76
CA PHE A 69 13.00 -13.81 10.54
C PHE A 69 13.32 -15.27 10.90
N LEU A 70 13.76 -16.09 9.93
CA LEU A 70 14.14 -17.48 10.17
C LEU A 70 15.32 -17.62 11.14
N ILE A 71 16.32 -16.75 11.05
CA ILE A 71 17.47 -16.72 11.97
C ILE A 71 17.02 -16.29 13.36
N SER A 72 16.16 -15.27 13.46
CA SER A 72 15.71 -14.71 14.74
C SER A 72 14.75 -15.63 15.50
N LEU A 73 13.85 -16.31 14.81
CA LEU A 73 12.85 -17.19 15.43
C LEU A 73 13.37 -18.63 15.60
N GLY A 74 14.19 -19.09 14.66
CA GLY A 74 14.66 -20.47 14.57
C GLY A 74 13.71 -21.39 13.77
N TRP A 75 14.29 -22.38 13.07
CA TRP A 75 13.56 -23.25 12.14
C TRP A 75 12.47 -24.12 12.78
N LYS A 76 12.60 -24.42 14.07
CA LYS A 76 11.68 -25.31 14.81
C LYS A 76 10.46 -24.58 15.36
N GLU A 77 10.57 -23.27 15.59
CA GLU A 77 9.48 -22.42 16.11
C GLU A 77 8.54 -21.96 14.99
N VAL A 78 8.95 -22.13 13.72
CA VAL A 78 8.15 -21.79 12.56
C VAL A 78 7.11 -22.87 12.31
N ASN A 79 5.83 -22.48 12.37
CA ASN A 79 4.75 -23.34 11.93
C ASN A 79 4.68 -23.36 10.39
N TRP A 80 5.32 -24.36 9.79
CA TRP A 80 5.41 -24.54 8.34
C TRP A 80 4.05 -24.69 7.64
N PHE A 81 3.03 -25.20 8.35
CA PHE A 81 1.68 -25.26 7.81
C PHE A 81 1.15 -23.85 7.53
N TRP A 82 1.27 -22.93 8.50
CA TRP A 82 0.86 -21.53 8.31
C TRP A 82 1.69 -20.82 7.24
N VAL A 83 3.00 -21.05 7.19
CA VAL A 83 3.86 -20.47 6.14
C VAL A 83 3.38 -20.88 4.75
N ILE A 84 3.20 -22.18 4.51
CA ILE A 84 2.77 -22.71 3.20
C ILE A 84 1.35 -22.23 2.87
N ALA A 85 0.43 -22.26 3.84
CA ALA A 85 -0.94 -21.77 3.65
C ALA A 85 -0.97 -20.29 3.26
N LEU A 86 -0.19 -19.43 3.93
CA LEU A 86 -0.09 -18.01 3.63
C LEU A 86 0.58 -17.76 2.27
N MET A 87 1.63 -18.51 1.92
CA MET A 87 2.29 -18.41 0.61
C MET A 87 1.33 -18.76 -0.53
N LEU A 88 0.64 -19.90 -0.43
CA LEU A 88 -0.34 -20.33 -1.43
C LEU A 88 -1.51 -19.35 -1.52
N GLY A 89 -2.03 -18.91 -0.38
CA GLY A 89 -3.06 -17.87 -0.32
C GLY A 89 -2.63 -16.58 -1.03
N GLY A 90 -1.40 -16.13 -0.81
CA GLY A 90 -0.82 -14.96 -1.47
C GLY A 90 -0.69 -15.12 -2.99
N ILE A 91 -0.20 -16.28 -3.45
CA ILE A 91 -0.06 -16.59 -4.89
C ILE A 91 -1.43 -16.55 -5.59
N ILE A 92 -2.47 -17.11 -4.96
CA ILE A 92 -3.84 -17.12 -5.51
C ILE A 92 -4.48 -15.73 -5.42
N ALA A 93 -4.25 -15.00 -4.32
CA ALA A 93 -4.82 -13.67 -4.10
C ALA A 93 -4.20 -12.61 -5.02
N ALA A 94 -2.92 -12.72 -5.39
CA ALA A 94 -2.24 -11.69 -6.18
C ALA A 94 -2.88 -11.41 -7.56
N PRO A 95 -3.23 -12.41 -8.40
CA PRO A 95 -3.99 -12.18 -9.64
C PRO A 95 -5.35 -11.53 -9.42
N ILE A 96 -6.06 -11.91 -8.35
CA ILE A 96 -7.37 -11.36 -8.01
C ILE A 96 -7.23 -9.88 -7.61
N ALA A 97 -6.23 -9.57 -6.79
CA ALA A 97 -5.90 -8.20 -6.41
C ALA A 97 -5.52 -7.36 -7.65
N ALA A 98 -4.66 -7.87 -8.54
CA ALA A 98 -4.28 -7.18 -9.77
C ALA A 98 -5.51 -6.89 -10.67
N TRP A 99 -6.42 -7.85 -10.79
CA TRP A 99 -7.69 -7.66 -11.51
C TRP A 99 -8.60 -6.61 -10.85
N LEU A 100 -8.67 -6.61 -9.52
CA LEU A 100 -9.48 -5.66 -8.76
C LEU A 100 -8.95 -4.22 -8.89
N VAL A 101 -7.63 -4.04 -8.76
CA VAL A 101 -6.96 -2.74 -8.92
C VAL A 101 -7.15 -2.19 -10.33
N LYS A 102 -7.27 -3.06 -11.35
CA LYS A 102 -7.58 -2.64 -12.72
C LYS A 102 -9.00 -2.08 -12.87
N LYS A 103 -9.95 -2.53 -12.05
CA LYS A 103 -11.37 -2.13 -12.15
C LYS A 103 -11.73 -0.95 -11.25
N LEU A 104 -11.13 -0.83 -10.07
CA LEU A 104 -11.47 0.20 -9.10
C LEU A 104 -10.61 1.45 -9.27
N PRO A 105 -11.19 2.66 -9.10
CA PRO A 105 -10.39 3.88 -9.12
C PRO A 105 -9.48 3.93 -7.88
N SER A 106 -8.26 4.45 -8.06
CA SER A 106 -7.19 4.44 -7.04
C SER A 106 -7.58 5.09 -5.71
N HIS A 107 -8.37 6.17 -5.73
CA HIS A 107 -8.85 6.81 -4.51
C HIS A 107 -9.80 5.92 -3.70
N LEU A 108 -10.64 5.13 -4.36
CA LEU A 108 -11.57 4.21 -3.69
C LEU A 108 -10.82 3.02 -3.12
N LEU A 109 -9.84 2.51 -3.87
CA LEU A 109 -8.96 1.44 -3.40
C LEU A 109 -8.24 1.84 -2.10
N GLY A 110 -7.74 3.08 -2.02
CA GLY A 110 -7.11 3.59 -0.79
C GLY A 110 -8.05 3.60 0.42
N VAL A 111 -9.31 4.02 0.24
CA VAL A 111 -10.31 4.02 1.33
C VAL A 111 -10.70 2.60 1.75
N LEU A 112 -10.86 1.69 0.78
CA LEU A 112 -11.20 0.30 1.06
C LEU A 112 -10.08 -0.41 1.82
N VAL A 113 -8.85 -0.37 1.28
CA VAL A 113 -7.70 -1.04 1.90
C VAL A 113 -7.35 -0.39 3.24
N GLY A 114 -7.35 0.95 3.32
CA GLY A 114 -7.06 1.67 4.55
C GLY A 114 -8.03 1.34 5.69
N GLY A 115 -9.34 1.29 5.42
CA GLY A 115 -10.30 0.91 6.46
C GLY A 115 -10.19 -0.56 6.87
N PHE A 116 -9.89 -1.47 5.95
CA PHE A 116 -9.57 -2.85 6.29
C PHE A 116 -8.37 -2.94 7.24
N ILE A 117 -7.28 -2.21 6.95
CA ILE A 117 -6.09 -2.16 7.81
C ILE A 117 -6.45 -1.64 9.20
N ILE A 118 -7.24 -0.57 9.30
CA ILE A 118 -7.67 -0.02 10.59
C ILE A 118 -8.48 -1.05 11.38
N LEU A 119 -9.45 -1.71 10.74
CA LEU A 119 -10.30 -2.71 11.40
C LEU A 119 -9.51 -3.92 11.91
N THR A 120 -8.59 -4.46 11.10
CA THR A 120 -7.81 -5.63 11.49
C THR A 120 -6.81 -5.30 12.60
N ASN A 121 -6.19 -4.11 12.55
CA ASN A 121 -5.24 -3.68 13.58
C ASN A 121 -5.90 -3.15 14.86
N ALA A 122 -7.16 -2.71 14.80
CA ALA A 122 -7.90 -2.27 15.98
C ALA A 122 -7.92 -3.36 17.05
N GLN A 123 -8.05 -4.64 16.66
CA GLN A 123 -8.05 -5.77 17.60
C GLN A 123 -6.75 -5.81 18.41
N THR A 124 -5.61 -5.70 17.73
CA THR A 124 -4.28 -5.73 18.36
C THR A 124 -4.11 -4.57 19.35
N LEU A 125 -4.54 -3.36 18.96
CA LEU A 125 -4.45 -2.18 19.82
C LEU A 125 -5.37 -2.32 21.05
N LEU A 126 -6.64 -2.67 20.85
CA LEU A 126 -7.61 -2.79 21.93
C LEU A 126 -7.20 -3.83 22.99
N ASN A 127 -6.63 -4.95 22.54
CA ASN A 127 -6.08 -5.97 23.44
C ASN A 127 -4.81 -5.49 24.15
N ALA A 128 -3.92 -4.78 23.46
CA ALA A 128 -2.70 -4.26 24.06
C ALA A 128 -2.98 -3.24 25.19
N TRP A 129 -4.01 -2.39 25.02
CA TRP A 129 -4.42 -1.42 26.04
C TRP A 129 -5.40 -1.98 27.10
N SER A 130 -5.71 -3.28 27.05
CA SER A 130 -6.63 -3.93 28.00
C SER A 130 -7.97 -3.19 28.14
N ILE A 131 -8.51 -2.71 27.01
CA ILE A 131 -9.79 -1.99 26.99
C ILE A 131 -10.92 -2.93 27.44
N ASN A 132 -11.83 -2.41 28.27
CA ASN A 132 -12.95 -3.19 28.78
C ASN A 132 -13.81 -3.74 27.61
N HIS A 133 -14.25 -4.99 27.72
CA HIS A 133 -15.02 -5.73 26.71
C HIS A 133 -16.30 -5.02 26.27
N LEU A 134 -16.86 -4.14 27.12
CA LEU A 134 -18.02 -3.30 26.80
C LEU A 134 -17.72 -2.24 25.73
N TRP A 135 -16.51 -1.68 25.71
CA TRP A 135 -16.13 -0.62 24.77
C TRP A 135 -15.68 -1.16 23.41
N ILE A 136 -15.16 -2.39 23.37
CA ILE A 136 -14.72 -3.05 22.13
C ILE A 136 -15.79 -3.00 21.02
N PRO A 137 -17.04 -3.47 21.22
CA PRO A 137 -18.05 -3.43 20.16
C PRO A 137 -18.43 -2.00 19.77
N ILE A 138 -18.43 -1.04 20.71
CA ILE A 138 -18.71 0.36 20.43
C ILE A 138 -17.63 0.95 19.51
N ILE A 139 -16.36 0.68 19.80
CA ILE A 139 -15.24 1.14 18.98
C ILE A 139 -15.30 0.52 17.58
N TYR A 140 -15.57 -0.78 17.49
CA TYR A 140 -15.77 -1.44 16.20
C TYR A 140 -16.91 -0.82 15.40
N LEU A 141 -18.06 -0.56 16.04
CA LEU A 141 -19.20 0.08 15.41
C LEU A 141 -18.85 1.48 14.89
N VAL A 142 -18.16 2.30 15.69
CA VAL A 142 -17.70 3.64 15.28
C VAL A 142 -16.76 3.55 14.08
N ILE A 143 -15.75 2.67 14.12
CA ILE A 143 -14.80 2.49 13.01
C ILE A 143 -15.55 2.05 11.74
N SER A 144 -16.46 1.08 11.84
CA SER A 144 -17.25 0.60 10.70
C SER A 144 -18.15 1.70 10.12
N VAL A 145 -18.82 2.49 10.96
CA VAL A 145 -19.67 3.61 10.50
C VAL A 145 -18.82 4.66 9.77
N VAL A 146 -17.69 5.08 10.35
CA VAL A 146 -16.77 6.03 9.70
C VAL A 146 -16.26 5.49 8.37
N TRP A 147 -15.91 4.20 8.32
CA TRP A 147 -15.45 3.57 7.09
C TRP A 147 -16.54 3.53 6.00
N VAL A 148 -17.78 3.15 6.35
CA VAL A 148 -18.92 3.18 5.41
C VAL A 148 -19.19 4.60 4.90
N VAL A 149 -19.17 5.60 5.79
CA VAL A 149 -19.36 7.01 5.41
C VAL A 149 -18.26 7.45 4.44
N THR A 150 -17.00 7.15 4.72
CA THR A 150 -15.88 7.52 3.83
C THR A 150 -15.95 6.82 2.48
N ILE A 151 -16.39 5.56 2.41
CA ILE A 151 -16.66 4.86 1.14
C ILE A 151 -17.77 5.59 0.35
N ILE A 152 -18.90 5.91 0.99
CA ILE A 152 -20.01 6.61 0.34
C ILE A 152 -19.55 7.96 -0.21
N LEU A 153 -18.81 8.73 0.57
CA LEU A 153 -18.29 10.04 0.16
C LEU A 153 -17.29 9.90 -1.00
N ALA A 154 -16.39 8.91 -0.96
CA ALA A 154 -15.44 8.64 -2.03
C ALA A 154 -16.15 8.33 -3.36
N VAL A 155 -17.18 7.47 -3.33
CA VAL A 155 -17.97 7.13 -4.50
C VAL A 155 -18.76 8.33 -5.04
N ARG A 156 -19.36 9.14 -4.15
CA ARG A 156 -20.14 10.33 -4.54
C ARG A 156 -19.27 11.40 -5.18
N ASN A 157 -18.09 11.67 -4.63
CA ASN A 157 -17.17 12.68 -5.14
C ASN A 157 -16.65 12.33 -6.53
N ASN A 158 -16.41 11.05 -6.82
CA ASN A 158 -15.99 10.61 -8.15
C ASN A 158 -17.05 10.91 -9.23
N LYS A 159 -18.33 10.63 -8.95
CA LYS A 159 -19.44 10.93 -9.88
C LYS A 159 -19.54 12.43 -10.19
N LYS A 160 -19.28 13.29 -9.18
CA LYS A 160 -19.30 14.75 -9.35
C LYS A 160 -18.16 15.25 -10.22
N LEU A 161 -16.95 14.71 -10.04
CA LEU A 161 -15.77 15.09 -10.82
C LEU A 161 -15.87 14.66 -12.29
N VAL A 162 -16.39 13.46 -12.57
CA VAL A 162 -16.64 12.99 -13.95
C VAL A 162 -17.62 13.92 -14.66
N LYS A 163 -18.74 14.26 -14.02
CA LYS A 163 -19.79 15.12 -14.60
C LYS A 163 -19.29 16.56 -14.90
N LEU A 164 -18.43 17.10 -14.03
CA LEU A 164 -17.82 18.43 -14.22
C LEU A 164 -16.86 18.45 -15.43
N ASN A 165 -16.05 17.40 -15.61
CA ASN A 165 -15.13 17.29 -16.74
C ASN A 165 -15.84 17.12 -18.08
N GLU A 166 -16.94 16.36 -18.13
CA GLU A 166 -17.78 16.24 -19.34
C GLU A 166 -18.37 17.61 -19.72
N THR A 167 -18.96 18.32 -18.76
CA THR A 167 -19.58 19.64 -19.00
C THR A 167 -18.57 20.66 -19.52
N ARG A 168 -17.37 20.71 -18.93
CA ARG A 168 -16.29 21.62 -19.36
C ARG A 168 -15.76 21.28 -20.75
N SER A 169 -15.66 20.00 -21.09
CA SER A 169 -15.21 19.55 -22.42
C SER A 169 -16.21 19.95 -23.51
N SER A 170 -17.52 19.82 -23.25
CA SER A 170 -18.57 20.27 -24.16
C SER A 170 -18.53 21.79 -24.40
N GLN A 171 -18.29 22.60 -23.36
CA GLN A 171 -18.19 24.06 -23.50
C GLN A 171 -16.96 24.50 -24.31
N ILE A 172 -15.81 23.86 -24.12
CA ILE A 172 -14.58 24.15 -24.90
C ILE A 172 -14.80 23.85 -26.39
N LEU A 173 -15.55 22.79 -26.71
CA LEU A 173 -15.84 22.38 -28.08
C LEU A 173 -16.80 23.34 -28.80
N ILE A 174 -17.71 23.98 -28.05
CA ILE A 174 -18.62 25.02 -28.55
C ILE A 174 -17.87 26.32 -28.83
N ILE A 175 -16.94 26.73 -27.96
CA ILE A 175 -16.16 27.99 -28.12
C ILE A 175 -15.18 27.94 -29.31
N LYS A 176 -14.79 26.74 -29.75
CA LYS A 176 -13.85 26.55 -30.89
C LYS A 176 -14.53 26.47 -32.27
N LYS A 177 -15.87 26.50 -32.34
CA LYS A 177 -16.62 26.59 -33.60
C LYS A 177 -17.07 28.02 -33.85
#